data_AF-A0A4T0VU40-F1
#
_entry.id   AF-A0A4T0VU40-F1
#
_cell.length_a   1.000
_cell.length_b   1.000
_cell.length_c   1.000
_cell.angle_alpha   90.00
_cell.angle_beta   90.00
_cell.angle_gamma   90.00
#
_symmetry.space_group_name_H-M   'P 1'
#
loop_
_entity.id
_entity.type
_entity.pdbx_description
1 polymer ?
#
loop_
_entity_poly.entity_id
_entity_poly.type
_entity_poly.pdbx_seq_one_letter_code
_entity_poly.pdbx_strand_id
1 'polypeptide(L)'
;MFMSRMTERVSRWMVEARALPSGGMPAASFSLLLDGSGPVSQHFSHVFQSTVQRHAAWQLAWTASQERRDHLVLSWFDRRGREGFSMRGYYGYFYEDFPAAMRDLVKDDPRSIVRCNFDVGKPWDIGNSIPDHQTWSLSKWNAEWYRQDSQWWDVVSSFCTY
;
A
#
# COMPACT_ATOMS: atom_id res chain seq x y z
N MET A 1 8.35 -7.44 8.54
CA MET A 1 9.42 -7.41 7.51
C MET A 1 9.06 -8.18 6.23
N PHE A 2 8.26 -9.25 6.29
CA PHE A 2 7.93 -10.09 5.12
C PHE A 2 6.58 -9.70 4.45
N MET A 3 5.71 -8.94 5.13
CA MET A 3 4.41 -8.43 4.66
C MET A 3 4.58 -7.12 3.86
N SER A 4 5.52 -6.27 4.28
CA SER A 4 5.97 -5.13 3.46
C SER A 4 6.53 -5.59 2.11
N ARG A 5 7.30 -6.69 2.06
CA ARG A 5 7.81 -7.26 0.79
C ARG A 5 6.70 -7.71 -0.16
N MET A 6 5.61 -8.25 0.35
CA MET A 6 4.49 -8.64 -0.49
C MET A 6 3.78 -7.40 -1.04
N THR A 7 3.53 -6.40 -0.21
CA THR A 7 2.94 -5.13 -0.66
C THR A 7 3.85 -4.44 -1.68
N GLU A 8 5.16 -4.42 -1.45
CA GLU A 8 6.17 -3.93 -2.39
C GLU A 8 6.07 -4.64 -3.75
N ARG A 9 6.00 -5.97 -3.77
CA ARG A 9 5.89 -6.73 -5.02
C ARG A 9 4.61 -6.44 -5.78
N VAL A 10 3.47 -6.45 -5.08
CA VAL A 10 2.15 -6.24 -5.70
C VAL A 10 2.01 -4.80 -6.16
N SER A 11 2.37 -3.82 -5.32
CA SER A 11 2.30 -2.39 -5.64
C SER A 11 3.12 -2.03 -6.88
N ARG A 12 4.31 -2.62 -7.04
CA ARG A 12 5.12 -2.47 -8.25
C ARG A 12 4.35 -2.87 -9.50
N TRP A 13 3.82 -4.10 -9.55
CA TRP A 13 3.07 -4.58 -10.71
C TRP A 13 1.83 -3.74 -10.99
N MET A 14 1.11 -3.35 -9.95
CA MET A 14 -0.07 -2.49 -10.07
C MET A 14 0.28 -1.13 -10.68
N VAL A 15 1.35 -0.48 -10.20
CA VAL A 15 1.77 0.83 -10.67
C VAL A 15 2.37 0.76 -12.07
N GLU A 16 3.20 -0.24 -12.36
CA GLU A 16 3.75 -0.46 -13.70
C GLU A 16 2.63 -0.70 -14.73
N ALA A 17 1.65 -1.55 -14.41
CA ALA A 17 0.50 -1.78 -15.29
C ALA A 17 -0.28 -0.48 -15.55
N ARG A 18 -0.52 0.34 -14.52
CA ARG A 18 -1.20 1.64 -14.67
C ARG A 18 -0.43 2.65 -15.52
N ALA A 19 0.89 2.55 -15.59
CA ALA A 19 1.72 3.43 -16.40
C ALA A 19 1.69 3.06 -17.90
N LEU A 20 1.29 1.84 -18.26
CA LEU A 20 1.34 1.35 -19.65
C LEU A 20 0.56 2.22 -20.65
N PRO A 21 -0.69 2.67 -20.38
CA PRO A 21 -1.41 3.53 -21.32
C PRO A 21 -0.68 4.86 -21.59
N SER A 22 -0.14 5.48 -20.54
CA SER A 22 0.68 6.69 -20.66
C SER A 22 2.00 6.44 -21.39
N GLY A 23 2.51 5.21 -21.35
CA GLY A 23 3.65 4.74 -22.13
C GLY A 23 3.35 4.41 -23.60
N GLY A 24 2.11 4.65 -24.06
CA GLY A 24 1.70 4.43 -25.45
C GLY A 24 1.08 3.06 -25.74
N MET A 25 0.86 2.23 -24.72
CA MET A 25 0.11 0.98 -24.91
C MET A 25 -1.36 1.29 -25.22
N PRO A 26 -1.95 0.70 -26.28
CA PRO A 26 -3.35 0.98 -26.60
C PRO A 26 -4.30 0.53 -25.49
N ALA A 27 -5.39 1.29 -25.31
CA ALA A 27 -6.41 0.97 -24.32
C ALA A 27 -6.97 -0.44 -24.56
N ALA A 28 -7.22 -1.17 -23.47
CA ALA A 28 -7.71 -2.55 -23.48
C ALA A 28 -6.81 -3.61 -24.16
N SER A 29 -5.59 -3.27 -24.60
CA SER A 29 -4.64 -4.27 -25.13
C SER A 29 -3.94 -5.09 -24.05
N PHE A 30 -4.03 -4.67 -22.78
CA PHE A 30 -3.44 -5.35 -21.63
C PHE A 30 -4.34 -5.24 -20.41
N SER A 31 -4.32 -6.26 -19.56
CA SER A 31 -4.91 -6.25 -18.23
C SER A 31 -4.07 -7.08 -17.27
N LEU A 32 -3.84 -6.58 -16.07
CA LEU A 32 -3.22 -7.32 -14.97
C LEU A 32 -4.32 -7.93 -14.10
N LEU A 33 -4.40 -9.27 -14.06
CA LEU A 33 -5.24 -9.99 -13.13
C LEU A 33 -4.41 -10.50 -11.95
N LEU A 34 -4.73 -10.03 -10.75
CA LEU A 34 -4.28 -10.61 -9.49
C LEU A 34 -5.16 -11.83 -9.22
N ASP A 35 -4.66 -13.00 -9.61
CA ASP A 35 -5.36 -14.26 -9.49
C ASP A 35 -5.12 -14.89 -8.10
N GLY A 36 -6.19 -14.95 -7.31
CA GLY A 36 -6.24 -15.65 -6.03
C GLY A 36 -7.01 -16.96 -6.10
N SER A 37 -7.26 -17.53 -7.28
CA SER A 37 -7.94 -18.81 -7.42
C SER A 37 -7.10 -19.98 -6.89
N GLY A 38 -7.77 -21.04 -6.42
CA GLY A 38 -7.12 -22.25 -5.94
C GLY A 38 -7.20 -22.47 -4.42
N PRO A 39 -6.41 -23.42 -3.89
CA PRO A 39 -6.58 -23.97 -2.53
C PRO A 39 -6.42 -22.95 -1.40
N VAL A 40 -5.78 -21.81 -1.67
CA VAL A 40 -5.46 -20.77 -0.69
C VAL A 40 -6.18 -19.45 -0.95
N SER A 41 -7.27 -19.45 -1.71
CA SER A 41 -8.02 -18.25 -2.10
C SER A 41 -8.44 -17.32 -0.95
N GLN A 42 -8.82 -17.90 0.19
CA GLN A 42 -9.17 -17.15 1.40
C GLN A 42 -7.97 -16.35 1.97
N HIS A 43 -6.74 -16.82 1.75
CA HIS A 43 -5.54 -16.13 2.21
C HIS A 43 -5.31 -14.84 1.44
N PHE A 44 -5.57 -14.80 0.13
CA PHE A 44 -5.40 -13.58 -0.66
C PHE A 44 -6.39 -12.49 -0.24
N SER A 45 -7.65 -12.84 -0.02
CA SER A 45 -8.66 -11.89 0.49
C SER A 45 -8.21 -11.34 1.85
N HIS A 46 -7.86 -12.22 2.79
CA HIS A 46 -7.39 -11.82 4.12
C HIS A 46 -6.18 -10.88 4.05
N VAL A 47 -5.19 -11.23 3.24
CA VAL A 47 -3.94 -10.48 3.08
C VAL A 47 -4.17 -9.09 2.47
N PHE A 48 -5.03 -8.97 1.46
CA PHE A 48 -5.34 -7.67 0.87
C PHE A 48 -6.09 -6.79 1.87
N GLN A 49 -7.11 -7.35 2.52
CA GLN A 49 -7.93 -6.63 3.48
C GLN A 49 -7.15 -6.17 4.71
N SER A 50 -6.26 -7.02 5.22
CA SER A 50 -5.50 -6.72 6.43
C SER A 50 -4.23 -5.93 6.19
N THR A 51 -3.49 -6.23 5.12
CA THR A 51 -2.14 -5.69 4.93
C THR A 51 -2.09 -4.68 3.81
N VAL A 52 -2.48 -5.07 2.59
CA VAL A 52 -2.28 -4.23 1.39
C VAL A 52 -3.13 -2.96 1.46
N GLN A 53 -4.41 -3.07 1.86
CA GLN A 53 -5.30 -1.92 2.05
C GLN A 53 -4.77 -0.97 3.11
N ARG A 54 -4.32 -1.51 4.25
CA ARG A 54 -3.79 -0.69 5.35
C ARG A 54 -2.55 0.06 4.90
N HIS A 55 -1.61 -0.62 4.23
CA HIS A 55 -0.40 0.01 3.71
C HIS A 55 -0.71 1.12 2.70
N ALA A 56 -1.66 0.92 1.80
CA ALA A 56 -2.10 1.94 0.84
C ALA A 56 -2.70 3.17 1.55
N ALA A 57 -3.57 2.95 2.53
CA ALA A 57 -4.11 4.03 3.34
C ALA A 57 -2.99 4.74 4.11
N TRP A 58 -2.02 3.99 4.66
CA TRP A 58 -0.94 4.51 5.50
C TRP A 58 -0.02 5.44 4.71
N GLN A 59 0.33 5.03 3.50
CA GLN A 59 1.06 5.90 2.58
C GLN A 59 0.22 7.14 2.20
N LEU A 60 -1.08 6.99 1.93
CA LEU A 60 -1.95 8.12 1.60
C LEU A 60 -2.03 9.14 2.74
N ALA A 61 -2.19 8.67 3.98
CA ALA A 61 -2.23 9.52 5.17
C ALA A 61 -0.88 10.21 5.43
N TRP A 62 0.23 9.51 5.19
CA TRP A 62 1.56 10.10 5.20
C TRP A 62 1.66 11.25 4.18
N THR A 63 1.35 11.00 2.91
CA THR A 63 1.43 12.01 1.84
C THR A 63 0.58 13.23 2.19
N ALA A 64 -0.67 13.04 2.63
CA ALA A 64 -1.56 14.11 3.05
C ALA A 64 -1.02 14.90 4.26
N SER A 65 -0.34 14.24 5.21
CA SER A 65 0.31 14.91 6.34
C SER A 65 1.48 15.78 5.93
N GLN A 66 2.19 15.42 4.85
CA GLN A 66 3.32 16.19 4.34
C GLN A 66 2.89 17.42 3.53
N GLU A 67 1.74 17.37 2.85
CA GLU A 67 1.18 18.51 2.12
C GLU A 67 0.71 19.64 3.03
N ARG A 68 0.35 19.33 4.28
CA ARG A 68 -0.18 20.31 5.25
C ARG A 68 0.88 20.99 6.11
N ARG A 69 2.15 20.56 6.05
CA ARG A 69 3.23 21.11 6.89
C ARG A 69 3.90 22.28 6.19
N ASP A 70 3.64 23.49 6.67
CA ASP A 70 4.26 24.73 6.16
C ASP A 70 5.78 24.84 6.41
N HIS A 71 6.36 24.06 7.34
CA HIS A 71 7.68 24.41 7.91
C HIS A 71 8.77 23.34 7.93
N LEU A 72 8.49 22.10 7.51
CA LEU A 72 9.53 21.07 7.35
C LEU A 72 9.20 20.23 6.12
N VAL A 73 9.41 20.82 4.95
CA VAL A 73 9.31 20.11 3.68
C VAL A 73 10.46 19.10 3.65
N LEU A 74 10.20 17.87 4.09
CA LEU A 74 11.09 16.75 3.76
C LEU A 74 11.38 16.80 2.26
N SER A 75 12.64 16.55 1.89
CA SER A 75 13.00 16.51 0.48
C SER A 75 12.10 15.49 -0.24
N TRP A 76 11.91 15.67 -1.54
CA TRP A 76 11.21 14.69 -2.37
C TRP A 76 11.75 13.27 -2.15
N PHE A 77 13.06 13.15 -1.93
CA PHE A 77 13.73 11.89 -1.66
C PHE A 77 13.35 11.30 -0.29
N ASP A 78 13.37 12.11 0.77
CA ASP A 78 13.03 11.66 2.13
C ASP A 78 11.55 11.27 2.28
N ARG A 79 10.65 11.95 1.53
CA ARG A 79 9.21 11.61 1.49
C ARG A 79 8.93 10.22 0.91
N ARG A 80 9.78 9.77 -0.02
CA ARG A 80 9.61 8.54 -0.82
C ARG A 80 10.43 7.36 -0.33
N GLY A 81 11.00 7.44 0.86
CA GLY A 81 12.06 6.55 1.35
C GLY A 81 11.94 5.06 0.99
N ARG A 82 12.58 4.64 -0.12
CA ARG A 82 13.46 3.47 -0.22
C ARG A 82 14.05 3.32 -1.64
N GLU A 83 15.25 3.87 -1.81
CA GLU A 83 16.35 3.25 -2.57
C GLU A 83 17.66 3.86 -2.03
N GLY A 84 18.50 3.06 -1.37
CA GLY A 84 19.85 3.47 -0.95
C GLY A 84 19.97 4.37 0.30
N PHE A 85 20.43 3.76 1.40
CA PHE A 85 21.26 4.38 2.46
C PHE A 85 20.72 5.51 3.37
N SER A 86 19.61 6.20 3.11
CA SER A 86 19.14 7.21 4.07
C SER A 86 18.33 6.58 5.23
N MET A 87 18.90 6.54 6.42
CA MET A 87 18.17 6.30 7.69
C MET A 87 17.16 7.43 8.01
N ARG A 88 16.85 8.30 7.04
CA ARG A 88 16.10 9.55 7.21
C ARG A 88 14.78 9.60 6.42
N GLY A 89 14.41 8.51 5.73
CA GLY A 89 13.16 8.43 4.97
C GLY A 89 12.01 7.77 5.73
N TYR A 90 10.82 7.87 5.16
CA TYR A 90 9.62 7.16 5.63
C TYR A 90 9.59 5.71 5.15
N TYR A 91 9.43 4.76 6.07
CA TYR A 91 9.49 3.32 5.76
C TYR A 91 8.21 2.73 5.17
N GLY A 92 7.09 3.44 5.28
CA GLY A 92 5.79 3.02 4.76
C GLY A 92 5.50 3.46 3.34
N TYR A 93 6.52 3.88 2.59
CA TYR A 93 6.40 4.26 1.19
C TYR A 93 6.67 3.07 0.26
N PHE A 94 5.83 2.89 -0.75
CA PHE A 94 5.97 1.88 -1.80
C PHE A 94 6.19 2.55 -3.17
N TYR A 95 5.11 3.01 -3.80
CA TYR A 95 5.13 3.69 -5.09
C TYR A 95 4.10 4.82 -5.09
N GLU A 96 4.37 5.92 -5.78
CA GLU A 96 3.54 7.13 -5.76
C GLU A 96 2.07 6.82 -6.09
N ASP A 97 1.85 6.05 -7.16
CA ASP A 97 0.50 5.70 -7.63
C ASP A 97 -0.13 4.49 -6.92
N PHE A 98 0.55 3.88 -5.94
CA PHE A 98 0.03 2.70 -5.27
C PHE A 98 -1.32 2.94 -4.55
N PRO A 99 -1.52 4.02 -3.76
CA PRO A 99 -2.82 4.30 -3.16
C PRO A 99 -3.93 4.50 -4.19
N ALA A 100 -3.64 5.15 -5.33
CA ALA A 100 -4.59 5.32 -6.42
C ALA A 100 -4.92 3.98 -7.09
N ALA A 101 -3.91 3.12 -7.29
CA ALA A 101 -4.08 1.78 -7.80
C ALA A 101 -5.02 0.94 -6.93
N MET A 102 -4.83 0.99 -5.62
CA MET A 102 -5.68 0.27 -4.66
C MET A 102 -7.11 0.80 -4.63
N ARG A 103 -7.30 2.12 -4.67
CA ARG A 103 -8.64 2.72 -4.73
C ARG A 103 -9.40 2.27 -5.97
N ASP A 104 -8.75 2.25 -7.13
CA ASP A 104 -9.40 1.89 -8.39
C ASP A 104 -9.71 0.39 -8.43
N LEU A 105 -8.86 -0.45 -7.81
CA LEU A 105 -9.13 -1.88 -7.59
C LEU A 105 -10.36 -2.10 -6.70
N VAL A 106 -10.50 -1.36 -5.59
CA VAL A 106 -11.65 -1.48 -4.67
C VAL A 106 -12.96 -1.03 -5.30
N LYS A 107 -12.91 -0.02 -6.17
CA LYS A 107 -14.09 0.48 -6.88
C LYS A 107 -14.59 -0.47 -7.97
N ASP A 108 -13.82 -1.51 -8.28
CA ASP A 108 -14.05 -2.44 -9.37
C ASP A 108 -14.37 -1.69 -10.69
N ASP A 109 -13.58 -0.65 -11.00
CA ASP A 109 -13.78 0.14 -12.21
C ASP A 109 -13.53 -0.75 -13.44
N PRO A 110 -14.52 -0.95 -14.34
CA PRO A 110 -14.33 -1.76 -15.55
C PRO A 110 -13.20 -1.27 -16.45
N ARG A 111 -12.83 0.02 -16.34
CA ARG A 111 -11.74 0.66 -17.09
C ARG A 111 -10.38 0.49 -16.42
N SER A 112 -10.34 -0.02 -15.20
CA SER A 112 -9.08 -0.31 -14.50
C SER A 112 -8.32 -1.41 -15.23
N ILE A 113 -7.03 -1.14 -15.48
CA ILE A 113 -6.10 -2.12 -16.04
C ILE A 113 -5.73 -3.21 -15.03
N VAL A 114 -5.83 -2.91 -13.74
CA VAL A 114 -5.57 -3.83 -12.63
C VAL A 114 -6.89 -4.37 -12.13
N ARG A 115 -7.00 -5.71 -12.04
CA ARG A 115 -8.18 -6.43 -11.57
C ARG A 115 -7.78 -7.53 -10.59
N CYS A 116 -8.75 -8.00 -9.82
CA CYS A 116 -8.61 -9.16 -8.93
C CYS A 116 -9.85 -10.05 -9.03
N ASN A 117 -9.71 -11.33 -8.70
CA ASN A 117 -10.83 -12.28 -8.65
C ASN A 117 -11.15 -12.75 -7.22
N PHE A 118 -10.74 -11.97 -6.23
CA PHE A 118 -11.00 -12.20 -4.81
C PHE A 118 -11.41 -10.89 -4.14
N ASP A 119 -11.99 -10.97 -2.95
CA ASP A 119 -12.48 -9.79 -2.23
C ASP A 119 -11.33 -9.00 -1.60
N VAL A 120 -11.03 -7.83 -2.15
CA VAL A 120 -10.02 -6.89 -1.64
C VAL A 120 -10.51 -6.05 -0.45
N GLY A 121 -11.79 -6.18 -0.09
CA GLY A 121 -12.46 -5.44 0.97
C GLY A 121 -12.65 -3.96 0.70
N LYS A 122 -12.81 -3.20 1.78
CA LYS A 122 -13.09 -1.75 1.74
C LYS A 122 -11.82 -0.94 1.96
N PRO A 123 -11.79 0.34 1.52
CA PRO A 123 -10.65 1.21 1.82
C PRO A 123 -10.49 1.36 3.32
N TRP A 124 -9.25 1.26 3.81
CA TRP A 124 -8.97 1.44 5.23
C TRP A 124 -9.05 2.91 5.63
N ASP A 125 -9.81 3.22 6.68
CA ASP A 125 -9.93 4.57 7.21
C ASP A 125 -8.93 4.80 8.36
N ILE A 126 -7.84 5.51 8.04
CA ILE A 126 -6.83 5.87 9.02
C ILE A 126 -7.27 7.01 9.94
N GLY A 127 -8.10 7.92 9.45
CA GLY A 127 -8.57 9.06 10.25
C GLY A 127 -9.31 8.61 11.50
N ASN A 128 -10.16 7.60 11.34
CA ASN A 128 -10.87 6.98 12.46
C ASN A 128 -9.97 6.05 13.30
N SER A 129 -8.99 5.40 12.69
CA SER A 129 -8.11 4.46 13.40
C SER A 129 -7.08 5.17 14.28
N ILE A 130 -6.62 6.36 13.88
CA ILE A 130 -5.53 7.08 14.53
C ILE A 130 -5.80 8.59 14.53
N PRO A 131 -6.35 9.13 15.63
CA PRO A 131 -6.51 10.56 15.82
C PRO A 131 -5.16 11.30 15.75
N ASP A 132 -5.20 12.54 15.24
CA ASP A 132 -4.08 13.49 15.22
C ASP A 132 -2.82 13.06 14.45
N HIS A 133 -2.88 11.98 13.65
CA HIS A 133 -1.74 11.49 12.85
C HIS A 133 -1.12 12.55 11.92
N GLN A 134 -1.91 13.54 11.51
CA GLN A 134 -1.48 14.65 10.67
C GLN A 134 -0.34 15.48 11.31
N THR A 135 -0.30 15.53 12.65
CA THR A 135 0.71 16.30 13.40
C THR A 135 1.96 15.49 13.76
N TRP A 136 2.03 14.22 13.38
CA TRP A 136 3.12 13.34 13.78
C TRP A 136 4.44 13.63 13.06
N SER A 137 5.54 13.60 13.81
CA SER A 137 6.89 13.65 13.24
C SER A 137 7.19 12.40 12.40
N LEU A 138 8.15 12.49 11.49
CA LEU A 138 8.65 11.33 10.72
C LEU A 138 9.02 10.16 11.63
N SER A 139 9.71 10.43 12.74
CA SER A 139 10.10 9.38 13.70
C SER A 139 8.89 8.67 14.29
N LYS A 140 7.80 9.40 14.58
CA LYS A 140 6.56 8.80 15.08
C LYS A 140 5.85 7.98 14.01
N TRP A 141 5.80 8.47 12.77
CA TRP A 141 5.30 7.70 11.62
C TRP A 141 6.06 6.38 11.41
N ASN A 142 7.40 6.42 11.47
CA ASN A 142 8.22 5.22 11.34
C ASN A 142 8.06 4.25 12.53
N ALA A 143 7.97 4.76 13.76
CA ALA A 143 7.76 3.92 14.94
C ALA A 143 6.41 3.18 14.89
N GLU A 144 5.33 3.89 14.50
CA GLU A 144 4.00 3.30 14.40
C GLU A 144 3.88 2.33 13.21
N TRP A 145 4.56 2.62 12.10
CA TRP A 145 4.70 1.67 10.99
C TRP A 145 5.30 0.34 11.46
N TYR A 146 6.41 0.38 12.23
CA TYR A 146 7.02 -0.83 12.78
C TYR A 146 6.10 -1.57 13.75
N ARG A 147 5.44 -0.85 14.66
CA ARG A 147 4.50 -1.47 15.60
C ARG A 147 3.42 -2.27 14.88
N GLN A 148 2.85 -1.70 13.81
CA GLN A 148 1.81 -2.34 13.02
C GLN A 148 2.33 -3.57 12.25
N ASP A 149 3.50 -3.47 11.61
CA ASP A 149 4.09 -4.60 10.89
C ASP A 149 4.51 -5.73 11.85
N SER A 150 4.88 -5.43 13.10
CA SER A 150 5.19 -6.41 14.13
C SER A 150 3.97 -7.16 14.67
N GLN A 151 2.89 -6.46 15.04
CA GLN A 151 1.69 -7.08 15.62
C GLN A 151 0.98 -8.06 14.68
N TRP A 152 1.19 -7.95 13.37
CA TRP A 152 0.59 -8.86 12.39
C TRP A 152 1.34 -10.19 12.23
N TRP A 153 2.64 -10.26 12.56
CA TRP A 153 3.36 -11.54 12.53
C TRP A 153 2.77 -12.53 13.52
N ASP A 154 2.43 -12.05 14.72
CA ASP A 154 1.87 -12.89 15.77
C ASP A 154 0.51 -13.48 15.35
N VAL A 155 -0.29 -12.70 14.61
CA VAL A 155 -1.60 -13.13 14.08
C VAL A 155 -1.43 -14.15 12.96
N VAL A 156 -0.60 -13.90 11.94
CA VAL A 156 -0.43 -14.81 10.80
C VAL A 156 0.24 -16.13 11.21
N SER A 157 1.24 -16.09 12.09
CA SER A 157 1.90 -17.30 12.60
C SER A 157 0.93 -18.22 13.36
N SER A 158 -0.09 -17.66 14.02
CA SER A 158 -1.12 -18.45 14.70
C SER A 158 -2.05 -19.22 13.74
N PHE A 159 -2.18 -18.76 12.48
CA PHE A 159 -2.98 -19.45 11.46
C PHE A 159 -2.19 -20.53 10.69
N CYS A 160 -0.85 -20.55 10.82
CA CYS A 160 0.01 -21.52 10.13
C CYS A 160 0.48 -22.68 11.02
N THR A 161 0.04 -22.73 12.28
CA THR A 161 0.24 -23.88 13.18
C THR A 161 -0.95 -24.84 13.11
N TYR A 162 -0.96 -25.69 12.08
CA TYR A 162 -1.69 -26.96 12.04
C TYR A 162 -0.85 -28.01 11.32
#